data_AF-A0A5C6F8P9-F1
#
_entry.id   AF-A0A5C6F8P9-F1
#
_cell.length_a   1.000
_cell.length_b   1.000
_cell.length_c   1.000
_cell.angle_alpha   90.00
_cell.angle_beta   90.00
_cell.angle_gamma   90.00
#
_symmetry.space_group_name_H-M   'P 1'
#
loop_
_entity.id
_entity.type
_entity.pdbx_description
1 polymer ?
#
loop_
_entity_poly.entity_id
_entity_poly.type
_entity_poly.pdbx_seq_one_letter_code
_entity_poly.pdbx_strand_id
1 'polypeptide(L)'
;MAKFYVQSGTVRIIVQAESSRKAALWAVHQTMQQVLPTADDADQTPTSKSEKANTQGFAVLASKVTVSERGFDRNDASTMSTIEVVAEWNQMVTTLDRLERMLYQAA
;
A
#
# COMPACT_ATOMS: atom_id res chain seq x y z
N MET A 1 6.10 -5.15 -18.19
CA MET A 1 5.38 -4.48 -17.10
C MET A 1 5.48 -2.97 -17.29
N ALA A 2 4.38 -2.24 -17.12
CA ALA A 2 4.36 -0.80 -17.31
C ALA A 2 4.73 -0.08 -16.01
N LYS A 3 5.30 1.12 -16.13
CA LYS A 3 5.64 1.98 -15.01
C LYS A 3 4.43 2.84 -14.67
N PHE A 4 3.98 2.80 -13.42
CA PHE A 4 2.86 3.58 -12.92
C PHE A 4 3.32 4.54 -11.83
N TYR A 5 2.86 5.77 -11.95
CA TYR A 5 2.97 6.84 -10.97
C TYR A 5 1.68 6.85 -10.16
N VAL A 6 1.77 6.49 -8.89
CA VAL A 6 0.63 6.40 -7.98
C VAL A 6 0.71 7.54 -6.97
N GLN A 7 -0.41 8.25 -6.81
CA GLN A 7 -0.52 9.39 -5.92
C GLN A 7 -1.82 9.32 -5.12
N SER A 8 -1.72 9.56 -3.81
CA SER A 8 -2.88 9.70 -2.93
C SER A 8 -2.50 10.46 -1.67
N GLY A 9 -3.09 11.64 -1.44
CA GLY A 9 -2.77 12.47 -0.27
C GLY A 9 -1.29 12.85 -0.24
N THR A 10 -0.55 12.39 0.77
CA THR A 10 0.91 12.59 0.88
C THR A 10 1.73 11.50 0.19
N VAL A 11 1.08 10.43 -0.29
CA VAL A 11 1.72 9.31 -0.98
C VAL A 11 2.01 9.67 -2.42
N ARG A 12 3.27 9.54 -2.82
CA ARG A 12 3.74 9.62 -4.20
C ARG A 12 4.78 8.53 -4.43
N ILE A 13 4.39 7.49 -5.14
CA ILE A 13 5.29 6.35 -5.40
C ILE A 13 5.25 5.95 -6.87
N ILE A 14 6.31 5.29 -7.29
CA ILE A 14 6.47 4.74 -8.63
C ILE A 14 6.54 3.23 -8.49
N VAL A 15 5.66 2.53 -9.19
CA VAL A 15 5.55 1.07 -9.11
C VAL A 15 5.52 0.48 -10.51
N GLN A 16 6.04 -0.73 -10.66
CA GLN A 16 5.88 -1.49 -11.89
C GLN A 16 4.74 -2.46 -11.70
N ALA A 17 3.74 -2.41 -12.58
CA ALA A 17 2.58 -3.27 -12.50
C ALA A 17 2.10 -3.66 -13.90
N GLU A 18 1.15 -4.59 -13.94
CA GLU A 18 0.46 -4.99 -15.18
C GLU A 18 -0.80 -4.16 -15.43
N SER A 19 -1.31 -3.47 -14.41
CA SER A 19 -2.47 -2.59 -14.53
C SER A 19 -2.45 -1.47 -13.49
N SER A 20 -3.18 -0.40 -13.77
CA SER A 20 -3.37 0.73 -12.84
C SER A 20 -3.97 0.29 -11.50
N ARG A 21 -4.89 -0.69 -11.53
CA ARG A 21 -5.48 -1.30 -10.33
C ARG A 21 -4.43 -2.02 -9.48
N LYS A 22 -3.56 -2.85 -10.08
CA LYS A 22 -2.48 -3.52 -9.36
C LYS A 22 -1.47 -2.52 -8.77
N ALA A 23 -1.20 -1.44 -9.50
CA ALA A 23 -0.36 -0.35 -9.00
C ALA A 23 -0.98 0.35 -7.78
N ALA A 24 -2.29 0.65 -7.81
CA ALA A 24 -3.00 1.23 -6.67
C ALA A 24 -2.98 0.29 -5.45
N LEU A 25 -3.22 -1.00 -5.68
CA LEU A 25 -3.20 -2.02 -4.63
C LEU A 25 -1.84 -2.12 -3.95
N TRP A 26 -0.76 -2.09 -4.74
CA TRP A 26 0.60 -2.08 -4.21
C TRP A 26 0.89 -0.83 -3.37
N ALA A 27 0.41 0.33 -3.79
CA ALA A 27 0.56 1.58 -3.04
C ALA A 27 -0.16 1.54 -1.69
N VAL A 28 -1.38 0.99 -1.66
CA VAL A 28 -2.13 0.78 -0.42
C VAL A 28 -1.40 -0.20 0.49
N HIS A 29 -0.94 -1.34 -0.04
CA HIS A 29 -0.18 -2.32 0.73
C HIS A 29 1.07 -1.68 1.37
N GLN A 30 1.86 -0.93 0.60
CA GLN A 30 3.06 -0.27 1.12
C GLN A 30 2.73 0.77 2.19
N THR A 31 1.60 1.47 2.05
CA THR A 31 1.15 2.44 3.07
C THR A 31 0.69 1.73 4.35
N MET A 32 -0.01 0.61 4.22
CA MET A 32 -0.45 -0.20 5.37
C MET A 32 0.73 -0.86 6.09
N GLN A 33 1.81 -1.19 5.39
CA GLN A 33 3.04 -1.69 6.03
C GLN A 33 3.70 -0.67 6.98
N GLN A 34 3.39 0.62 6.89
CA GLN A 34 3.90 1.62 7.83
C GLN A 34 3.21 1.57 9.20
N VAL A 35 1.97 1.07 9.25
CA VAL A 35 1.17 0.98 10.49
C VAL A 35 1.22 -0.41 11.12
N LEU A 36 1.59 -1.44 10.35
CA LEU A 36 1.75 -2.80 10.85
C LEU A 36 3.12 -2.97 11.52
N PRO A 37 3.20 -3.55 12.72
CA PRO A 37 4.48 -3.92 13.31
C PRO A 37 5.14 -4.99 12.42
N THR A 38 6.29 -4.69 11.86
CA THR A 38 7.11 -5.66 11.12
C THR A 38 7.97 -6.45 12.11
N ALA A 39 8.44 -7.66 11.74
CA ALA A 39 9.35 -8.44 12.59
C ALA A 39 10.67 -7.68 12.90
N ASP A 40 11.00 -6.67 12.10
CA ASP A 40 12.11 -5.72 12.28
C ASP A 40 11.85 -4.69 13.42
N ASP A 41 10.60 -4.57 13.91
CA ASP A 41 10.27 -3.75 15.09
C ASP A 41 10.65 -4.43 16.41
N ALA A 42 11.01 -5.72 16.42
CA ALA A 42 11.39 -6.42 17.65
C ALA A 42 12.68 -5.85 18.28
N ASP A 43 13.54 -5.25 17.47
CA ASP A 43 14.80 -4.60 17.90
C ASP A 43 14.71 -3.05 17.91
N GLN A 44 13.55 -2.47 17.60
CA GLN A 44 13.39 -1.01 17.53
C GLN A 44 12.77 -0.46 18.81
N THR A 45 13.54 0.36 19.52
CA THR A 45 13.02 1.12 20.67
C THR A 45 11.88 2.06 20.22
N PRO A 46 10.88 2.35 21.08
CA PRO A 46 9.79 3.27 20.74
C PRO A 46 10.28 4.65 20.26
N THR A 47 11.46 5.09 20.71
CA THR A 47 12.15 6.30 20.24
C THR A 47 12.51 6.22 18.76
N SER A 48 13.07 5.11 18.28
CA SER A 48 13.44 4.93 16.87
C SER A 48 12.21 4.89 15.94
N LYS A 49 11.07 4.39 16.43
CA LYS A 49 9.79 4.39 15.70
C LYS A 49 9.21 5.80 15.58
N SER A 50 9.30 6.59 16.66
CA SER A 50 8.93 8.01 16.65
C SER A 50 9.86 8.86 15.77
N GLU A 51 11.17 8.58 15.75
CA GLU A 51 12.13 9.29 14.90
C GLU A 51 11.94 8.97 13.41
N LYS A 52 11.65 7.71 13.04
CA LYS A 52 11.28 7.34 11.67
C LYS A 52 9.97 8.01 11.23
N ALA A 53 8.96 8.04 12.09
CA ALA A 53 7.70 8.75 11.82
C ALA A 53 7.89 10.27 11.69
N ASN A 54 8.78 10.87 12.49
CA ASN A 54 9.09 12.29 12.43
C ASN A 54 9.97 12.66 11.22
N THR A 55 10.79 11.72 10.72
CA THR A 55 11.71 11.96 9.59
C THR A 55 11.07 11.63 8.23
N GLN A 56 10.21 10.61 8.14
CA GLN A 56 9.56 10.20 6.89
C GLN A 56 8.11 10.72 6.74
N GLY A 57 7.47 11.13 7.82
CA GLY A 57 6.04 11.45 7.85
C GLY A 57 5.17 10.20 7.67
N PHE A 58 3.95 10.22 8.20
CA PHE A 58 2.99 9.16 7.89
C PHE A 58 2.51 9.31 6.45
N ALA A 59 2.56 8.22 5.68
CA ALA A 59 1.86 8.14 4.41
C ALA A 59 0.35 8.18 4.67
N VAL A 60 -0.29 9.31 4.35
CA VAL A 60 -1.73 9.49 4.48
C VAL A 60 -2.33 9.35 3.10
N LEU A 61 -3.08 8.28 2.90
CA LEU A 61 -3.91 8.11 1.71
C LEU A 61 -5.07 9.10 1.78
N ALA A 62 -5.28 9.85 0.71
CA ALA A 62 -6.50 10.65 0.54
C ALA A 62 -7.70 9.73 0.27
N SER A 63 -8.90 10.29 0.13
CA SER A 63 -10.10 9.53 -0.24
C SER A 63 -10.04 8.88 -1.64
N LYS A 64 -9.10 9.31 -2.48
CA LYS A 64 -8.90 8.83 -3.85
C LYS A 64 -7.44 8.49 -4.10
N VAL A 65 -7.20 7.47 -4.92
CA VAL A 65 -5.89 7.09 -5.47
C VAL A 65 -5.89 7.39 -6.95
N THR A 66 -4.89 8.14 -7.41
CA THR A 66 -4.71 8.50 -8.81
C THR A 66 -3.49 7.78 -9.37
N VAL A 67 -3.66 7.15 -10.52
CA VAL A 67 -2.64 6.30 -11.16
C VAL A 67 -2.48 6.70 -12.62
N SER A 68 -1.24 6.94 -13.03
CA SER A 68 -0.91 7.28 -14.42
C SER A 68 0.38 6.60 -14.87
N GLU A 69 0.47 6.24 -16.14
CA GLU A 69 1.70 5.70 -16.74
C GLU A 69 2.70 6.81 -17.13
N ARG A 70 2.21 8.06 -17.22
CA ARG A 70 2.94 9.17 -17.85
C ARG A 70 3.54 10.17 -16.87
N GLY A 71 3.13 10.14 -15.60
CA GLY A 71 3.64 11.03 -14.55
C GLY A 71 2.62 11.35 -13.45
N PHE A 72 3.04 12.13 -12.46
CA PHE A 72 2.17 12.63 -11.38
C PHE A 72 1.28 13.80 -11.84
N ASP A 73 0.23 14.12 -11.07
CA ASP A 73 -0.66 15.28 -11.27
C ASP A 73 -1.31 15.37 -12.67
N ARG A 74 -1.61 14.21 -13.26
CA ARG A 74 -2.16 14.06 -14.61
C ARG A 74 -3.69 14.05 -14.60
N ASN A 75 -4.31 14.85 -15.46
CA ASN A 75 -5.78 14.91 -15.58
C ASN A 75 -6.37 13.73 -16.37
N ASP A 76 -5.54 13.02 -17.14
CA ASP A 76 -5.87 11.76 -17.83
C ASP A 76 -5.62 10.51 -16.95
N ALA A 77 -5.33 10.69 -15.67
CA ALA A 77 -5.01 9.60 -14.76
C ALA A 77 -6.26 8.82 -14.33
N SER A 78 -6.08 7.51 -14.18
CA SER A 78 -7.11 6.64 -13.63
C SER A 78 -7.28 6.94 -12.15
N THR A 79 -8.50 7.26 -11.72
CA THR A 79 -8.80 7.58 -10.32
C THR A 79 -9.68 6.51 -9.72
N MET A 80 -9.31 6.03 -8.54
CA MET A 80 -10.00 4.98 -7.82
C MET A 80 -10.31 5.44 -6.40
N SER A 81 -11.38 4.92 -5.81
CA SER A 81 -11.70 5.18 -4.41
C SER A 81 -10.71 4.45 -3.51
N THR A 82 -10.05 5.17 -2.59
CA THR A 82 -9.08 4.54 -1.69
C THR A 82 -9.72 3.43 -0.86
N ILE A 83 -10.96 3.64 -0.39
CA ILE A 83 -11.65 2.65 0.42
C ILE A 83 -11.95 1.37 -0.39
N GLU A 84 -12.21 1.48 -1.69
CA GLU A 84 -12.42 0.31 -2.56
C GLU A 84 -11.11 -0.47 -2.75
N VAL A 85 -9.99 0.23 -2.98
CA VAL A 85 -8.67 -0.40 -3.12
C VAL A 85 -8.23 -1.05 -1.80
N VAL A 86 -8.53 -0.41 -0.66
CA VAL A 86 -8.27 -0.97 0.67
C VAL A 86 -9.13 -2.20 0.94
N ALA A 87 -10.41 -2.18 0.55
CA ALA A 87 -11.30 -3.35 0.68
C ALA A 87 -10.80 -4.53 -0.17
N GLU A 88 -10.38 -4.26 -1.41
CA GLU A 88 -9.78 -5.28 -2.29
C GLU A 88 -8.50 -5.86 -1.69
N TRP A 89 -7.62 -5.00 -1.16
CA TRP A 89 -6.41 -5.42 -0.45
C TRP A 89 -6.73 -6.28 0.77
N ASN A 90 -7.69 -5.86 1.60
CA ASN A 90 -8.10 -6.60 2.80
C ASN A 90 -8.62 -8.00 2.43
N GLN A 91 -9.45 -8.10 1.38
CA GLN A 91 -9.94 -9.38 0.89
C GLN A 91 -8.79 -10.31 0.48
N MET A 92 -7.75 -9.80 -0.18
CA MET A 92 -6.58 -10.62 -0.53
C MET A 92 -5.83 -11.11 0.71
N VAL A 93 -5.58 -10.24 1.69
CA VAL A 93 -4.90 -10.61 2.94
C VAL A 93 -5.71 -11.66 3.72
N THR A 94 -7.02 -11.47 3.86
CA THR A 94 -7.89 -12.45 4.52
C THR A 94 -7.95 -13.78 3.75
N THR A 95 -7.91 -13.74 2.42
CA THR A 95 -7.86 -14.96 1.62
C THR A 95 -6.55 -15.71 1.84
N LEU A 96 -5.43 -15.01 1.93
CA LEU A 96 -4.12 -15.60 2.23
C LEU A 96 -4.09 -16.20 3.65
N ASP A 97 -4.56 -15.48 4.68
CA ASP A 97 -4.65 -16.00 6.06
C ASP A 97 -5.54 -17.26 6.12
N ARG A 98 -6.65 -17.28 5.39
CA ARG A 98 -7.51 -18.47 5.31
C ARG A 98 -6.79 -19.66 4.67
N LEU A 99 -6.07 -19.44 3.57
CA LEU A 99 -5.30 -20.49 2.89
C LEU A 99 -4.18 -21.02 3.80
N GLU A 100 -3.47 -20.13 4.47
CA GLU A 100 -2.43 -20.48 5.44
C GLU A 100 -2.99 -21.39 6.55
N ARG A 101 -4.12 -21.01 7.16
CA ARG A 101 -4.78 -21.82 8.19
C ARG A 101 -5.20 -23.20 7.68
N MET A 102 -5.70 -23.29 6.45
CA MET A 102 -6.07 -24.58 5.86
C MET A 102 -4.86 -25.49 5.64
N LEU A 103 -3.72 -24.92 5.22
CA LEU A 103 -2.48 -25.67 5.04
C LEU A 103 -1.92 -26.16 6.38
N TYR A 104 -1.95 -25.32 7.43
CA TYR A 104 -1.48 -25.71 8.76
C TYR A 104 -2.42 -26.67 9.51
N GLN A 105 -3.71 -26.71 9.20
CA GLN A 105 -4.67 -27.67 9.79
C GLN A 105 -4.68 -29.03 9.08
N ALA A 106 -4.09 -29.13 7.88
CA ALA A 106 -3.99 -30.36 7.11
C ALA A 106 -2.67 -31.13 7.30
N ALA A 107 -1.75 -30.59 8.12
CA ALA A 107 -0.48 -31.20 8.52
C ALA A 107 -0.56 -31.71 9.97
#